data_AF-A0A0D6JGZ1-F1
#
_entry.id   AF-A0A0D6JGZ1-F1
#
_cell.length_a   1.000
_cell.length_b   1.000
_cell.length_c   1.000
_cell.angle_alpha   90.00
_cell.angle_beta   90.00
_cell.angle_gamma   90.00
#
_symmetry.space_group_name_H-M   'P 1'
#
loop_
_entity.id
_entity.type
_entity.pdbx_description
1 polymer ?
#
loop_
_entity_poly.entity_id
_entity_poly.type
_entity_poly.pdbx_seq_one_letter_code
_entity_poly.pdbx_strand_id
1 'polypeptide(L)' 'MSDPKPITKVPDGHSRYLTTRQKQPNEKGFVGYETVWEPFQKEAEYKTPKRP' A
#
# COMPACT_ATOMS: atom_id res chain seq x y z
N MET A 1 -24.05 -1.24 -29.70
CA MET A 1 -23.43 -2.13 -28.70
C MET A 1 -22.10 -1.49 -28.33
N SER A 2 -21.99 -0.98 -27.11
CA SER A 2 -20.80 -0.29 -26.62
C SER A 2 -19.66 -1.30 -26.41
N ASP A 3 -18.53 -1.10 -27.09
CA ASP A 3 -17.32 -1.90 -26.98
C ASP A 3 -16.85 -2.03 -25.51
N PRO A 4 -16.38 -3.22 -25.08
CA PRO A 4 -15.87 -3.41 -23.73
C PRO A 4 -14.59 -2.57 -23.56
N LYS A 5 -14.70 -1.48 -22.80
CA LYS A 5 -13.57 -0.61 -22.49
C LYS A 5 -12.52 -1.41 -21.71
N PRO A 6 -11.25 -1.45 -22.15
CA PRO A 6 -10.21 -2.19 -21.43
C PRO A 6 -10.13 -1.66 -19.99
N ILE A 7 -10.04 -2.57 -19.03
CA ILE A 7 -9.90 -2.23 -17.61
C ILE A 7 -8.54 -1.56 -17.44
N THR A 8 -8.51 -0.24 -17.51
CA THR A 8 -7.30 0.54 -17.26
C THR A 8 -6.97 0.42 -15.78
N LYS A 9 -5.84 -0.22 -15.45
CA LYS A 9 -5.32 -0.23 -14.08
C LYS A 9 -5.09 1.22 -13.65
N VAL A 10 -5.74 1.63 -12.57
CA VAL A 10 -5.51 2.96 -11.98
C VAL A 10 -4.06 2.96 -11.47
N PRO A 11 -3.26 3.99 -11.77
CA PRO A 11 -1.90 4.08 -11.26
C PRO A 11 -1.91 4.14 -9.72
N ASP A 12 -0.92 3.49 -9.11
CA ASP A 12 -0.77 3.47 -7.66
C ASP A 12 -0.52 4.90 -7.13
N GLY A 13 -1.18 5.24 -6.02
CA GLY A 13 -1.00 6.53 -5.36
C GLY A 13 0.27 6.48 -4.51
N HIS A 14 1.31 7.21 -4.91
CA HIS A 14 2.55 7.31 -4.14
C HIS A 14 2.62 8.62 -3.35
N SER A 15 2.84 8.50 -2.05
CA SER A 15 3.19 9.59 -1.14
C SER A 15 4.48 9.20 -0.39
N ARG A 16 5.14 10.17 0.24
CA ARG A 16 6.50 10.04 0.77
C ARG A 16 6.72 8.86 1.72
N TYR A 17 5.65 8.36 2.37
CA TYR A 17 5.69 7.23 3.31
C TYR A 17 4.52 6.26 3.11
N LEU A 18 3.81 6.40 1.99
CA LEU A 18 2.54 5.72 1.73
C LEU A 18 2.46 5.31 0.28
N THR A 19 2.16 4.04 0.06
CA THR A 19 1.75 3.58 -1.26
C THR A 19 0.32 3.06 -1.16
N THR A 20 -0.60 3.70 -1.87
CA THR A 20 -1.99 3.27 -1.98
C THR A 20 -2.18 2.50 -3.28
N ARG A 21 -2.52 1.21 -3.19
CA ARG A 21 -2.76 0.34 -4.36
C ARG A 21 -4.23 -0.06 -4.46
N GLN A 22 -4.72 -0.16 -5.68
CA GLN A 22 -6.07 -0.62 -5.97
C GLN A 22 -6.13 -2.17 -5.91
N LYS A 23 -6.97 -2.73 -5.03
CA LYS A 23 -7.19 -4.19 -4.94
C LYS A 23 -7.87 -4.71 -6.20
N GLN A 24 -7.75 -6.01 -6.43
CA GLN A 24 -8.58 -6.70 -7.41
C GLN A 24 -10.08 -6.58 -7.03
N PRO A 25 -10.98 -6.43 -8.02
CA PRO A 25 -12.41 -6.44 -7.77
C PRO A 25 -12.82 -7.76 -7.11
N ASN A 26 -13.67 -7.70 -6.08
CA ASN A 26 -14.29 -8.91 -5.52
C ASN A 26 -15.45 -9.42 -6.42
N GLU A 27 -16.05 -10.56 -6.07
CA GLU A 27 -17.15 -11.19 -6.84
C GLU A 27 -18.38 -10.29 -7.04
N LYS A 28 -18.51 -9.21 -6.27
CA LYS A 28 -19.57 -8.20 -6.37
C LYS A 28 -19.12 -6.92 -7.09
N GLY A 29 -17.92 -6.90 -7.66
CA GLY A 29 -17.35 -5.77 -8.38
C GLY A 29 -16.81 -4.64 -7.50
N PHE A 30 -16.68 -4.83 -6.19
CA PHE A 30 -16.09 -3.81 -5.33
C PHE A 30 -14.58 -3.81 -5.45
N VAL A 31 -14.05 -2.61 -5.64
CA VAL A 31 -12.63 -2.36 -5.72
C VAL A 31 -12.19 -1.72 -4.40
N GLY A 32 -11.49 -2.48 -3.57
CA GLY A 32 -10.88 -1.96 -2.34
C GLY A 32 -9.57 -1.20 -2.63
N TYR A 33 -9.09 -0.40 -1.68
CA TYR A 33 -7.76 0.19 -1.72
C TYR A 33 -6.96 -0.32 -0.52
N GLU A 34 -5.68 -0.66 -0.73
CA GLU A 34 -4.73 -0.93 0.34
C GLU A 34 -3.78 0.23 0.49
N THR A 35 -3.55 0.64 1.74
CA THR A 35 -2.54 1.62 2.08
C THR A 35 -1.39 0.89 2.76
N VAL A 36 -0.24 0.84 2.09
CA VAL A 36 1.01 0.29 2.63
C VAL A 36 1.83 1.45 3.20
N TRP A 37 2.18 1.37 4.48
CA TRP A 37 3.00 2.36 5.18
C TRP A 37 4.46 1.94 5.16
N GLU A 38 5.35 2.84 4.76
CA GLU A 38 6.79 2.62 4.86
C GLU A 38 7.30 3.00 6.25
N PRO A 39 8.22 2.21 6.84
CA PRO A 39 8.76 2.52 8.17
C PRO A 39 9.51 3.86 8.14
N PHE A 40 9.02 4.82 8.92
CA PHE A 40 9.59 6.18 8.97
C PHE A 40 10.86 6.27 9.85
N GLN A 41 10.98 5.38 10.84
CA GLN A 41 12.06 5.41 11.82
C GLN A 41 12.93 4.15 11.71
N LYS A 42 14.22 4.29 11.95
CA LYS A 42 15.13 3.15 12.08
C LYS A 42 14.88 2.50 13.44
N GLU A 43 14.48 1.24 13.46
CA GLU A 43 14.46 0.47 14.69
C GLU A 43 15.91 0.24 15.14
N ALA A 44 16.27 0.81 16.29
CA ALA A 44 17.55 0.56 16.93
C ALA A 44 17.39 -0.62 17.88
N GLU A 45 18.25 -1.64 17.75
CA GLU A 45 18.28 -2.76 18.68
C GLU A 45 18.57 -2.26 20.10
N TYR A 46 17.74 -2.70 21.06
CA TYR A 46 17.92 -2.36 22.46
C TYR A 46 19.25 -2.94 22.96
N LYS A 47 20.22 -2.06 23.27
CA LYS A 47 21.48 -2.46 23.90
C LYS A 47 21.35 -2.34 25.40
N THR A 48 21.38 -3.48 26.09
CA THR A 48 21.47 -3.52 27.55
C THR A 48 22.62 -2.63 27.99
N PRO A 49 22.39 -1.58 28.81
CA PRO A 49 23.45 -0.71 29.25
C PRO A 49 24.51 -1.54 29.99
N LYS A 50 25.79 -1.33 29.68
CA LYS A 50 26.87 -1.98 30.42
C LYS A 50 26.70 -1.60 31.90
N ARG A 51 26.67 -2.62 32.76
CA ARG A 51 26.55 -2.44 34.21
C ARG A 51 27.64 -1.46 34.70
N PRO A 52 27.32 -0.63 35.71
CA PRO A 52 28.28 0.28 36.32
C PRO A 52 29.49 -0.48 36.87
#